data_AF-A0A3L6N195-F1
#
_entry.id   AF-A0A3L6N195-F1
#
_cell.length_a   1.000
_cell.length_b   1.000
_cell.length_c   1.000
_cell.angle_alpha   90.00
_cell.angle_beta   90.00
_cell.angle_gamma   90.00
#
_symmetry.space_group_name_H-M   'P 1'
#
loop_
_entity.id
_entity.type
_entity.pdbx_description
1 polymer ?
#
loop_
_entity_poly.entity_id
_entity_poly.type
_entity_poly.pdbx_seq_one_letter_code
_entity_poly.pdbx_strand_id
1 'polypeptide(L)'
;MPESELIPGTIDLVDVYHIRHAGDVEGDIVLNPAPSNDPNDPLNWSPWRKTISLVCQSLAHVSSNEQWIAKCIVQGFFVAPIEALPEVCVTDIYFTHQRGTYMGVYALALTGSNYFAPVISGFIAEYQGWQWVFYWPAIFLAFVFMFLFLFMEETNYSRDLQAFNRRRESLSPPGDDKNREAEEGPSGVRSQQVIEIDTERQRCTKSKNFVQKMSLWQPSLDQRMSRQAWRCLEYLGWPVVCFAGFSYGSYLIWFNVTNATASIILSGSGYNFKPSMVGLSYLSCCFGTVVGSLVSGRMSDWLTIKLARRNNGVMEAEHRLWPLMICVVLVPTSLLLWGVGAQQGVHWFFFILAMGALAAACAIGLTISINYLIDCYHGLAGNAIVSIILIRNTMSFAISYG
;
A
#
# COMPACT_ATOMS: atom_id res chain seq x y z
N MET A 1 -33.84 -56.02 7.69
CA MET A 1 -32.42 -56.19 7.32
C MET A 1 -32.30 -57.49 6.55
N PRO A 2 -31.62 -57.45 5.39
CA PRO A 2 -30.20 -57.77 5.38
C PRO A 2 -29.40 -56.50 5.05
N GLU A 3 -28.39 -56.19 5.87
CA GLU A 3 -27.32 -55.28 5.50
C GLU A 3 -26.48 -55.98 4.41
N SER A 4 -26.84 -55.76 3.15
CA SER A 4 -25.94 -56.03 2.03
C SER A 4 -24.81 -55.01 2.09
N GLU A 5 -23.57 -55.49 2.06
CA GLU A 5 -22.32 -54.72 2.00
C GLU A 5 -22.40 -53.55 1.01
N LEU A 6 -22.79 -52.37 1.51
CA LEU A 6 -22.56 -51.11 0.82
C LEU A 6 -21.09 -50.76 1.03
N ILE A 7 -20.38 -50.62 -0.09
CA ILE A 7 -18.99 -50.17 -0.14
C ILE A 7 -18.87 -48.87 0.67
N PRO A 8 -17.89 -48.72 1.58
CA PRO A 8 -17.72 -47.50 2.38
C PRO A 8 -17.76 -46.26 1.48
N GLY A 9 -18.74 -45.38 1.69
CA GLY A 9 -18.97 -44.17 0.89
C GLY A 9 -20.19 -44.19 -0.05
N THR A 10 -20.93 -45.30 -0.14
CA THR A 10 -22.18 -45.36 -0.91
C THR A 10 -23.35 -44.84 -0.07
N ILE A 11 -24.09 -43.84 -0.59
CA ILE A 11 -25.18 -43.16 0.13
C ILE A 11 -26.44 -43.19 -0.75
N ASP A 12 -27.56 -43.65 -0.19
CA ASP A 12 -28.86 -43.60 -0.87
C ASP A 12 -29.41 -42.17 -0.82
N LEU A 13 -29.58 -41.57 -1.99
CA LEU A 13 -30.02 -40.17 -2.17
C LEU A 13 -31.49 -40.05 -2.57
N VAL A 14 -32.15 -41.17 -2.91
CA VAL A 14 -33.53 -41.19 -3.42
C VAL A 14 -34.32 -42.27 -2.67
N ASP A 15 -35.46 -41.90 -2.09
CA ASP A 15 -36.33 -42.85 -1.39
C ASP A 15 -37.18 -43.63 -2.39
N VAL A 16 -36.64 -44.75 -2.88
CA VAL A 16 -37.33 -45.62 -3.85
C VAL A 16 -38.60 -46.26 -3.26
N TYR A 17 -38.79 -46.23 -1.93
CA TYR A 17 -39.88 -46.94 -1.25
C TYR A 17 -41.02 -46.03 -0.75
N HIS A 18 -41.01 -44.72 -1.07
CA HIS A 18 -42.04 -43.75 -0.71
C HIS A 18 -42.52 -43.87 0.76
N ILE A 19 -41.58 -43.98 1.71
CA ILE A 19 -41.93 -44.02 3.12
C ILE A 19 -42.13 -42.56 3.55
N ARG A 20 -43.39 -42.16 3.81
CA ARG A 20 -43.72 -40.80 4.24
C ARG A 20 -42.96 -40.43 5.52
N HIS A 21 -41.89 -39.66 5.37
CA HIS A 21 -41.29 -38.93 6.45
C HIS A 21 -42.04 -37.62 6.69
N ALA A 22 -42.25 -37.30 7.96
CA ALA A 22 -43.04 -36.15 8.38
C ALA A 22 -42.31 -34.85 7.98
N GLY A 23 -42.83 -34.18 6.95
CA GLY A 23 -42.49 -32.78 6.67
C GLY A 23 -42.05 -32.42 5.26
N ASP A 24 -42.30 -33.25 4.24
CA ASP A 24 -41.91 -32.88 2.87
C ASP A 24 -43.12 -32.66 1.93
N VAL A 25 -43.15 -31.45 1.37
CA VAL A 25 -43.99 -31.03 0.25
C VAL A 25 -43.02 -30.64 -0.87
N GLU A 26 -42.27 -31.62 -1.40
CA GLU A 26 -41.82 -31.76 -2.79
C GLU A 26 -40.60 -32.71 -2.92
N GLY A 27 -40.87 -34.01 -3.07
CA GLY A 27 -40.10 -34.90 -3.96
C GLY A 27 -38.94 -35.70 -3.37
N ASP A 28 -39.15 -37.02 -3.22
CA ASP A 28 -38.26 -38.21 -3.35
C ASP A 28 -36.78 -38.19 -2.95
N ILE A 29 -36.20 -37.10 -2.43
CA ILE A 29 -34.77 -36.95 -2.15
C ILE A 29 -34.55 -37.08 -0.65
N VAL A 30 -33.77 -38.09 -0.25
CA VAL A 30 -33.39 -38.29 1.16
C VAL A 30 -32.23 -37.36 1.49
N LEU A 31 -32.49 -36.34 2.30
CA LEU A 31 -31.46 -35.43 2.81
C LEU A 31 -30.54 -36.17 3.79
N ASN A 32 -29.26 -36.30 3.47
CA ASN A 32 -28.26 -36.91 4.34
C ASN A 32 -27.07 -35.98 4.63
N PRO A 33 -26.78 -35.64 5.90
CA PRO A 33 -27.60 -35.89 7.10
C PRO A 33 -28.91 -35.09 7.08
N ALA A 34 -29.96 -35.66 7.66
CA ALA A 34 -31.24 -34.98 7.81
C ALA A 34 -31.08 -33.76 8.75
N PRO A 35 -31.60 -32.58 8.37
CA PRO A 35 -31.50 -31.39 9.23
C PRO A 35 -32.22 -31.64 10.57
N SER A 36 -31.56 -31.33 11.68
CA SER A 36 -32.18 -31.32 13.00
C SER A 36 -33.14 -30.14 13.13
N ASN A 37 -34.15 -30.22 14.00
CA ASN A 37 -35.08 -29.11 14.29
C ASN A 37 -34.45 -28.00 15.16
N ASP A 38 -33.16 -28.08 15.47
CA ASP A 38 -32.45 -27.08 16.28
C ASP A 38 -32.15 -25.82 15.43
N PRO A 39 -32.51 -24.59 15.87
CA PRO A 39 -32.24 -23.36 15.11
C PRO A 39 -30.74 -23.04 14.96
N ASN A 40 -29.88 -23.74 15.71
CA ASN A 40 -28.42 -23.62 15.63
C ASN A 40 -27.77 -24.65 14.69
N ASP A 41 -28.54 -25.55 14.08
CA ASP A 41 -28.00 -26.54 13.14
C ASP A 41 -27.48 -25.86 11.86
N PRO A 42 -26.18 -26.03 11.49
CA PRO A 42 -25.62 -25.48 10.24
C PRO A 42 -26.35 -25.95 8.97
N LEU A 43 -27.07 -27.07 9.03
CA LEU A 43 -27.88 -27.56 7.91
C LEU A 43 -29.08 -26.65 7.61
N ASN A 44 -29.62 -25.96 8.61
CA ASN A 44 -30.77 -25.04 8.49
C ASN A 44 -30.40 -23.59 8.14
N TRP A 45 -29.11 -23.27 8.02
CA TRP A 45 -28.69 -21.89 7.72
C TRP A 45 -29.13 -21.43 6.33
N SER A 46 -29.47 -20.15 6.21
CA SER A 46 -29.80 -19.54 4.92
C SER A 46 -28.62 -19.63 3.95
N PRO A 47 -28.86 -19.72 2.62
CA PRO A 47 -27.80 -19.82 1.61
C PRO A 47 -26.77 -18.70 1.75
N TRP A 48 -27.21 -17.48 2.07
CA TRP A 48 -26.33 -16.34 2.31
C TRP A 48 -25.38 -16.52 3.51
N ARG A 49 -25.87 -17.06 4.63
CA ARG A 49 -25.01 -17.38 5.79
C ARG A 49 -24.04 -18.51 5.48
N LYS A 50 -24.46 -19.51 4.69
CA LYS A 50 -23.59 -20.59 4.21
C LYS A 50 -22.51 -20.05 3.27
N THR A 51 -22.85 -19.17 2.34
CA THR A 51 -21.86 -18.52 1.44
C THR A 51 -20.89 -17.63 2.21
N ILE A 52 -21.36 -16.84 3.18
CA ILE A 52 -20.47 -16.04 4.05
C ILE A 52 -19.57 -16.95 4.89
N SER A 53 -20.11 -18.03 5.46
CA SER A 53 -19.33 -19.01 6.21
C SER A 53 -18.31 -19.71 5.31
N LEU A 54 -18.66 -20.05 4.08
CA LEU A 54 -17.75 -20.62 3.07
C LEU A 54 -16.69 -19.63 2.61
N VAL A 55 -17.02 -18.34 2.44
CA VAL A 55 -16.05 -17.28 2.12
C VAL A 55 -15.10 -17.05 3.29
N CYS A 56 -15.61 -16.98 4.52
CA CYS A 56 -14.81 -16.88 5.74
C CYS A 56 -13.95 -18.14 5.96
N GLN A 57 -14.46 -19.33 5.66
CA GLN A 57 -13.71 -20.59 5.73
C GLN A 57 -12.71 -20.72 4.59
N SER A 58 -12.98 -20.23 3.38
CA SER A 58 -12.02 -20.24 2.25
C SER A 58 -10.79 -19.36 2.52
N LEU A 59 -10.92 -18.35 3.38
CA LEU A 59 -9.80 -17.54 3.85
C LEU A 59 -8.92 -18.30 4.85
N ALA A 60 -9.44 -19.34 5.51
CA ALA A 60 -8.79 -20.04 6.63
C ALA A 60 -8.49 -21.53 6.39
N HIS A 61 -9.16 -22.16 5.43
CA HIS A 61 -9.03 -23.58 5.08
C HIS A 61 -8.73 -23.67 3.59
N VAL A 62 -7.44 -23.80 3.31
CA VAL A 62 -6.92 -24.02 1.97
C VAL A 62 -6.45 -25.47 1.95
N SER A 63 -7.25 -26.35 1.35
CA SER A 63 -6.96 -27.78 1.32
C SER A 63 -6.21 -28.19 0.04
N SER A 64 -6.24 -27.35 -1.00
CA SER A 64 -5.53 -27.57 -2.26
C SER A 64 -4.63 -26.39 -2.65
N ASN A 65 -3.55 -26.68 -3.39
CA ASN A 65 -2.64 -25.67 -3.93
C ASN A 65 -3.36 -24.68 -4.86
N GLU A 66 -4.36 -25.15 -5.61
CA GLU A 66 -5.17 -24.31 -6.50
C GLU A 66 -6.00 -23.28 -5.71
N GLN A 67 -6.62 -23.71 -4.60
CA GLN A 67 -7.33 -22.81 -3.70
C GLN A 67 -6.39 -21.77 -3.08
N TRP A 68 -5.13 -22.15 -2.79
CA TRP A 68 -4.12 -21.24 -2.27
C TRP A 68 -3.78 -20.14 -3.28
N ILE A 69 -3.52 -20.53 -4.54
CA ILE A 69 -3.21 -19.59 -5.61
C ILE A 69 -4.40 -18.68 -5.90
N ALA A 70 -5.61 -19.23 -5.99
CA ALA A 70 -6.84 -18.46 -6.19
C ALA A 70 -7.04 -17.42 -5.08
N LYS A 71 -6.84 -17.80 -3.82
CA LYS A 71 -6.87 -16.88 -2.67
C LYS A 71 -5.84 -15.75 -2.83
N CYS A 72 -4.60 -16.06 -3.23
CA CYS A 72 -3.57 -15.04 -3.42
C CYS A 72 -3.90 -14.05 -4.54
N ILE A 73 -4.50 -14.53 -5.64
CA ILE A 73 -4.94 -13.66 -6.75
C ILE A 73 -6.03 -12.70 -6.29
N VAL A 74 -7.05 -13.22 -5.61
CA VAL A 74 -8.16 -12.41 -5.08
C VAL A 74 -7.64 -11.39 -4.06
N GLN A 75 -6.79 -11.83 -3.12
CA GLN A 75 -6.19 -10.95 -2.13
C GLN A 75 -5.33 -9.85 -2.78
N GLY A 76 -4.52 -10.18 -3.79
CA GLY A 76 -3.70 -9.20 -4.51
C GLY A 76 -4.54 -8.12 -5.19
N PHE A 77 -5.65 -8.51 -5.82
CA PHE A 77 -6.56 -7.55 -6.49
C PHE A 77 -7.17 -6.54 -5.51
N PHE A 78 -7.61 -6.99 -4.33
CA PHE A 78 -8.20 -6.12 -3.32
C PHE A 78 -7.18 -5.31 -2.51
N VAL A 79 -5.96 -5.83 -2.32
CA VAL A 79 -4.89 -5.16 -1.56
C VAL A 79 -4.16 -4.10 -2.38
N ALA A 80 -4.05 -4.27 -3.71
CA ALA A 80 -3.28 -3.37 -4.56
C ALA A 80 -3.70 -1.87 -4.45
N PRO A 81 -5.01 -1.50 -4.45
CA PRO A 81 -5.40 -0.10 -4.27
C PRO A 81 -5.08 0.44 -2.87
N ILE A 82 -5.14 -0.42 -1.85
CA ILE A 82 -4.90 -0.03 -0.45
C ILE A 82 -3.46 0.41 -0.25
N GLU A 83 -2.51 -0.22 -0.96
CA GLU A 83 -1.10 0.15 -0.90
C GLU A 83 -0.82 1.48 -1.64
N ALA A 84 -1.44 1.69 -2.80
CA ALA A 84 -1.14 2.84 -3.66
C ALA A 84 -1.80 4.15 -3.21
N LEU A 85 -3.02 4.09 -2.65
CA LEU A 85 -3.79 5.29 -2.29
C LEU A 85 -3.10 6.19 -1.26
N PRO A 86 -2.52 5.69 -0.15
CA PRO A 86 -1.88 6.54 0.84
C PRO A 86 -0.73 7.39 0.29
N GLU A 87 0.09 6.84 -0.62
CA GLU A 87 1.20 7.57 -1.25
C GLU A 87 0.69 8.78 -2.04
N VAL A 88 -0.38 8.59 -2.82
CA VAL A 88 -0.99 9.65 -3.62
C VAL A 88 -1.64 10.70 -2.70
N CYS A 89 -2.39 10.27 -1.69
CA CYS A 89 -3.07 11.17 -0.75
C CYS A 89 -2.10 12.11 -0.02
N VAL A 90 -0.90 11.64 0.38
CA VAL A 90 0.10 12.50 1.03
C VAL A 90 0.57 13.61 0.09
N THR A 91 0.69 13.35 -1.21
CA THR A 91 1.04 14.39 -2.20
C THR A 91 -0.06 15.42 -2.42
N ASP A 92 -1.32 15.02 -2.26
CA ASP A 92 -2.47 15.91 -2.51
C ASP A 92 -2.77 16.83 -1.31
N ILE A 93 -2.56 16.34 -0.09
CA ILE A 93 -2.86 17.06 1.15
C ILE A 93 -1.80 18.11 1.48
N TYR A 94 -0.52 17.74 1.42
CA TYR A 94 0.57 18.61 1.91
C TYR A 94 1.12 19.56 0.84
N PHE A 95 1.64 20.71 1.26
CA PHE A 95 2.32 21.66 0.38
C PHE A 95 3.72 21.21 0.01
N THR A 96 4.19 21.54 -1.20
CA THR A 96 5.47 21.08 -1.77
C THR A 96 6.68 21.21 -0.84
N HIS A 97 6.81 22.34 -0.15
CA HIS A 97 7.91 22.61 0.78
C HIS A 97 7.90 21.74 2.05
N GLN A 98 6.78 21.11 2.40
CA GLN A 98 6.64 20.24 3.57
C GLN A 98 6.45 18.76 3.18
N ARG A 99 6.16 18.48 1.90
CA ARG A 99 5.86 17.13 1.38
C ARG A 99 6.96 16.14 1.70
N GLY A 100 8.23 16.50 1.56
CA GLY A 100 9.35 15.59 1.82
C GLY A 100 9.38 15.06 3.26
N THR A 101 9.08 15.91 4.25
CA THR A 101 9.03 15.51 5.65
C THR A 101 7.87 14.55 5.93
N TYR A 102 6.67 14.86 5.42
CA TYR A 102 5.50 14.01 5.62
C TYR A 102 5.59 12.69 4.83
N MET A 103 6.23 12.69 3.66
CA MET A 103 6.59 11.47 2.94
C MET A 103 7.59 10.62 3.72
N GLY A 104 8.53 11.24 4.44
CA GLY A 104 9.42 10.53 5.36
C GLY A 104 8.68 9.88 6.54
N VAL A 105 7.69 10.58 7.13
CA VAL A 105 6.85 10.01 8.20
C VAL A 105 6.00 8.84 7.68
N TYR A 106 5.42 8.99 6.49
CA TYR A 106 4.69 7.91 5.83
C TYR A 106 5.61 6.70 5.57
N ALA A 107 6.80 6.92 5.01
CA ALA A 107 7.76 5.86 4.73
C ALA A 107 8.20 5.14 6.00
N LEU A 108 8.39 5.86 7.13
CA LEU A 108 8.67 5.27 8.43
C LEU A 108 7.52 4.40 8.93
N ALA A 109 6.26 4.85 8.78
CA ALA A 109 5.10 4.05 9.15
C ALA A 109 4.97 2.79 8.27
N LEU A 110 5.19 2.92 6.96
CA LEU A 110 5.11 1.81 6.00
C LEU A 110 6.19 0.76 6.27
N THR A 111 7.46 1.19 6.32
CA THR A 111 8.58 0.26 6.55
C THR A 111 8.57 -0.27 7.99
N GLY A 112 8.30 0.57 8.98
CA GLY A 112 8.24 0.19 10.39
C GLY A 112 7.16 -0.86 10.67
N SER A 113 5.97 -0.72 10.07
CA SER A 113 4.91 -1.72 10.23
C SER A 113 5.26 -3.07 9.60
N ASN A 114 5.92 -3.09 8.44
CA ASN A 114 6.38 -4.31 7.79
C ASN A 114 7.37 -5.11 8.65
N TYR A 115 8.24 -4.43 9.41
CA TYR A 115 9.17 -5.11 10.33
C TYR A 115 8.51 -5.48 11.67
N PHE A 116 7.49 -4.74 12.09
CA PHE A 116 6.80 -5.00 13.35
C PHE A 116 5.84 -6.20 13.26
N ALA A 117 5.22 -6.43 12.10
CA ALA A 117 4.29 -7.55 11.89
C ALA A 117 4.92 -8.93 12.19
N PRO A 118 6.13 -9.26 11.70
CA PRO A 118 6.85 -10.49 12.05
C PRO A 118 7.07 -10.72 13.55
N VAL A 119 7.27 -9.64 14.33
CA VAL A 119 7.46 -9.71 15.79
C VAL A 119 6.20 -10.26 16.44
N ILE A 120 5.04 -9.67 16.12
CA ILE A 120 3.74 -10.10 16.65
C ILE A 120 3.43 -11.52 16.15
N SER A 121 3.62 -11.79 14.85
CA SER A 121 3.29 -13.10 14.29
C SER A 121 4.15 -14.22 14.87
N GLY A 122 5.42 -13.96 15.21
CA GLY A 122 6.30 -14.94 15.83
C GLY A 122 5.79 -15.43 17.18
N PHE A 123 5.28 -14.51 18.02
CA PHE A 123 4.69 -14.86 19.31
C PHE A 123 3.34 -15.57 19.17
N ILE A 124 2.49 -15.11 18.24
CA ILE A 124 1.19 -15.77 17.98
C ILE A 124 1.41 -17.20 17.48
N ALA A 125 2.36 -17.40 16.56
CA ALA A 125 2.68 -18.70 16.01
C ALA A 125 3.17 -19.70 17.07
N GLU A 126 3.98 -19.26 18.04
CA GLU A 126 4.51 -20.13 19.10
C GLU A 126 3.47 -20.50 20.16
N TYR A 127 2.62 -19.55 20.60
CA TYR A 127 1.70 -19.78 21.72
C TYR A 127 0.29 -20.21 21.30
N GLN A 128 -0.23 -19.70 20.18
CA GLN A 128 -1.60 -19.96 19.71
C GLN A 128 -1.63 -20.85 18.46
N GLY A 129 -0.47 -21.09 17.84
CA GLY A 129 -0.35 -21.88 16.61
C GLY A 129 -0.42 -21.02 15.35
N TRP A 130 0.03 -21.59 14.23
CA TRP A 130 0.21 -20.85 12.97
C TRP A 130 -1.09 -20.32 12.35
N GLN A 131 -2.23 -20.95 12.64
CA GLN A 131 -3.54 -20.54 12.09
C GLN A 131 -3.98 -19.16 12.62
N TRP A 132 -3.69 -18.87 13.88
CA TRP A 132 -4.06 -17.61 14.53
C TRP A 132 -3.30 -16.40 14.00
N VAL A 133 -2.17 -16.64 13.32
CA VAL A 133 -1.44 -15.60 12.58
C VAL A 133 -2.30 -14.99 11.48
N PHE A 134 -3.28 -15.73 10.93
CA PHE A 134 -4.21 -15.21 9.93
C PHE A 134 -5.47 -14.58 10.54
N TYR A 135 -5.97 -15.11 11.66
CA TYR A 135 -7.21 -14.64 12.28
C TYR A 135 -7.07 -13.26 12.91
N TRP A 136 -5.97 -12.99 13.63
CA TRP A 136 -5.76 -11.70 14.28
C TRP A 136 -5.74 -10.52 13.29
N PRO A 137 -4.91 -10.54 12.22
CA PRO A 137 -4.94 -9.49 11.20
C PRO A 137 -6.31 -9.32 10.54
N ALA A 138 -7.07 -10.40 10.34
CA ALA A 138 -8.42 -10.31 9.75
C ALA A 138 -9.40 -9.55 10.66
N ILE A 139 -9.35 -9.78 11.98
CA ILE A 139 -10.17 -9.04 12.97
C ILE A 139 -9.77 -7.57 12.98
N PHE A 140 -8.48 -7.26 13.02
CA PHE A 140 -7.98 -5.89 12.98
C PHE A 140 -8.37 -5.18 11.68
N LEU A 141 -8.27 -5.85 10.53
CA LEU A 141 -8.66 -5.30 9.24
C LEU A 141 -10.17 -5.02 9.19
N ALA A 142 -11.01 -5.90 9.74
CA ALA A 142 -12.46 -5.67 9.81
C ALA A 142 -12.81 -4.46 10.69
N PHE A 143 -12.10 -4.30 11.81
CA PHE A 143 -12.27 -3.13 12.68
C PHE A 143 -11.81 -1.83 11.99
N VAL A 144 -10.64 -1.84 11.35
CA VAL A 144 -10.13 -0.67 10.60
C VAL A 144 -11.05 -0.33 9.44
N PHE A 145 -11.58 -1.32 8.72
CA PHE A 145 -12.57 -1.11 7.66
C PHE A 145 -13.82 -0.41 8.19
N MET A 146 -14.38 -0.88 9.32
CA MET A 146 -15.53 -0.24 9.96
C MET A 146 -15.21 1.19 10.41
N PHE A 147 -14.02 1.41 10.97
CA PHE A 147 -13.58 2.72 11.42
C PHE A 147 -13.42 3.70 10.24
N LEU A 148 -12.74 3.30 9.17
CA LEU A 148 -12.56 4.13 7.97
C LEU A 148 -13.91 4.42 7.30
N PHE A 149 -14.82 3.43 7.24
CA PHE A 149 -16.16 3.62 6.70
C PHE A 149 -16.98 4.68 7.46
N LEU A 150 -16.80 4.80 8.78
CA LEU A 150 -17.56 5.74 9.62
C LEU A 150 -16.89 7.11 9.78
N PHE A 151 -15.56 7.18 9.80
CA PHE A 151 -14.82 8.38 10.19
C PHE A 151 -14.00 9.04 9.08
N MET A 152 -13.72 8.35 7.97
CA MET A 152 -12.89 8.90 6.90
C MET A 152 -13.72 9.82 5.98
N GLU A 153 -13.40 11.12 5.99
CA GLU A 153 -13.94 12.07 5.01
C GLU A 153 -13.22 11.95 3.66
N GLU A 154 -13.95 12.10 2.56
CA GLU A 154 -13.38 12.19 1.20
C GLU A 154 -12.38 13.35 1.09
N THR A 155 -11.14 13.02 0.69
CA THR A 155 -10.04 14.00 0.56
C THR A 155 -9.88 14.52 -0.87
N ASN A 156 -10.62 13.99 -1.84
CA ASN A 156 -10.49 14.37 -3.23
C ASN A 156 -11.04 15.79 -3.49
N TYR A 157 -10.15 16.77 -3.57
CA TYR A 157 -10.46 18.15 -3.91
C TYR A 157 -9.78 18.54 -5.21
N SER A 158 -10.55 18.65 -6.29
CA SER A 158 -10.05 19.10 -7.59
C SER A 158 -9.76 20.60 -7.56
N ARG A 159 -8.47 20.98 -7.54
CA ARG A 159 -8.03 22.38 -7.66
C ARG A 159 -8.07 22.77 -9.13
N ASP A 160 -8.90 23.75 -9.48
CA ASP A 160 -8.93 24.30 -10.84
C ASP A 160 -7.65 25.11 -11.12
N LEU A 161 -6.64 24.41 -11.64
CA LEU A 161 -5.32 24.97 -11.97
C LEU A 161 -5.41 26.00 -13.11
N GLN A 162 -6.44 25.90 -13.97
CA GLN A 162 -6.63 26.83 -15.10
C GLN A 162 -7.11 28.20 -14.61
N ALA A 163 -7.96 28.24 -13.58
CA ALA A 163 -8.38 29.49 -12.95
C ALA A 163 -7.22 30.21 -12.23
N PHE A 164 -6.23 29.48 -11.70
CA PHE A 164 -5.04 30.06 -11.09
C PHE A 164 -4.06 30.63 -12.12
N ASN A 165 -3.81 29.92 -13.23
CA ASN A 165 -2.92 30.40 -14.30
C ASN A 165 -3.49 31.65 -15.01
N ARG A 166 -4.80 31.71 -15.27
CA ARG A 166 -5.45 32.94 -15.78
C ARG A 166 -5.32 34.12 -14.81
N ARG A 167 -5.38 33.84 -13.49
CA ARG A 167 -5.19 34.86 -12.45
C ARG A 167 -3.74 35.37 -12.44
N ARG A 168 -2.74 34.50 -12.62
CA ARG A 168 -1.33 34.90 -12.73
C ARG A 168 -1.07 35.74 -13.97
N GLU A 169 -1.61 35.37 -15.12
CA GLU A 169 -1.53 36.16 -16.36
C GLU A 169 -2.14 37.56 -16.17
N SER A 170 -3.28 37.66 -15.46
CA SER A 170 -3.93 38.94 -15.17
C SER A 170 -3.21 39.83 -14.13
N LEU A 171 -2.29 39.27 -13.34
CA LEU A 171 -1.51 39.98 -12.32
C LEU A 171 -0.06 40.29 -12.75
N SER A 172 0.39 39.83 -13.92
CA SER A 172 1.66 40.25 -14.51
C SER A 172 1.58 41.74 -14.87
N PRO A 173 2.56 42.59 -14.46
CA PRO A 173 2.63 43.94 -15.02
C PRO A 173 2.85 43.83 -16.54
N PRO A 174 2.27 44.72 -17.37
CA PRO A 174 2.52 44.69 -18.79
C PRO A 174 4.02 44.85 -19.02
N GLY A 175 4.63 43.84 -19.64
CA GLY A 175 5.99 43.96 -20.17
C GLY A 175 6.02 45.10 -21.18
N ASP A 176 7.16 45.79 -21.25
CA ASP A 176 7.45 46.90 -22.15
C ASP A 176 7.15 46.55 -23.63
N ASP A 177 5.90 46.76 -24.06
CA ASP A 177 5.55 46.94 -25.46
C ASP A 177 5.18 48.41 -25.66
N LYS A 178 6.18 49.19 -26.06
CA LYS A 178 5.97 50.52 -26.62
C LYS A 178 5.17 50.37 -27.91
N ASN A 179 3.90 50.78 -27.84
CA ASN A 179 3.11 51.50 -28.86
C ASN A 179 1.68 50.96 -28.93
N ARG A 180 0.75 51.66 -28.27
CA ARG A 180 -0.49 52.17 -28.90
C ARG A 180 -1.21 53.10 -27.94
N GLU A 181 -1.69 54.19 -28.52
CA GLU A 181 -2.18 55.40 -27.90
C GLU A 181 -3.51 55.20 -27.15
N ALA A 182 -3.77 56.18 -26.28
CA ALA A 182 -4.85 56.27 -25.31
C ALA A 182 -6.25 56.33 -25.94
N GLU A 183 -7.20 55.65 -25.28
CA GLU A 183 -8.58 56.14 -25.14
C GLU A 183 -9.04 55.94 -23.69
N GLU A 184 -9.44 57.04 -23.05
CA GLU A 184 -10.01 57.10 -21.71
C GLU A 184 -11.45 56.57 -21.71
N GLY A 185 -11.75 55.63 -20.80
CA GLY A 185 -13.09 55.09 -20.51
C GLY A 185 -13.16 54.58 -19.06
N PRO A 186 -14.33 54.60 -18.40
CA PRO A 186 -14.43 54.92 -16.98
C PRO A 186 -13.98 53.80 -16.04
N SER A 187 -13.17 54.17 -15.06
CA SER A 187 -12.57 53.36 -14.00
C SER A 187 -13.54 52.67 -13.03
N GLY A 188 -14.86 52.74 -13.28
CA GLY A 188 -15.90 52.17 -12.41
C GLY A 188 -16.28 50.72 -12.70
N VAL A 189 -16.06 50.24 -13.94
CA VAL A 189 -16.52 48.90 -14.38
C VAL A 189 -15.60 47.77 -13.89
N ARG A 190 -14.30 48.05 -13.73
CA ARG A 190 -13.29 47.06 -13.33
C ARG A 190 -13.47 46.57 -11.88
N SER A 191 -13.95 47.44 -10.99
CA SER A 191 -14.22 47.09 -9.59
C SER A 191 -15.51 46.28 -9.45
N GLN A 192 -16.53 46.54 -10.28
CA GLN A 192 -17.78 45.78 -10.28
C GLN A 192 -17.60 44.36 -10.81
N GLN A 193 -16.82 44.15 -11.87
CA GLN A 193 -16.53 42.79 -12.37
C GLN A 193 -15.75 41.94 -11.36
N VAL A 194 -14.83 42.51 -10.58
CA VAL A 194 -14.08 41.77 -9.54
C VAL A 194 -15.02 41.35 -8.40
N ILE A 195 -15.99 42.19 -8.03
CA ILE A 195 -16.98 41.91 -6.98
C ILE A 195 -18.02 40.89 -7.48
N GLU A 196 -18.44 40.95 -8.73
CA GLU A 196 -19.40 40.01 -9.33
C GLU A 196 -18.78 38.61 -9.49
N ILE A 197 -17.50 38.52 -9.87
CA ILE A 197 -16.73 37.26 -9.95
C ILE A 197 -16.51 36.64 -8.56
N ASP A 198 -16.30 37.45 -7.51
CA ASP A 198 -16.21 36.95 -6.13
C ASP A 198 -17.59 36.53 -5.56
N THR A 199 -18.67 37.19 -5.98
CA THR A 199 -20.05 36.85 -5.57
C THR A 199 -20.55 35.58 -6.26
N GLU A 200 -20.22 35.35 -7.53
CA GLU A 200 -20.46 34.07 -8.21
C GLU A 200 -19.56 32.94 -7.68
N ARG A 201 -18.31 33.24 -7.29
CA ARG A 201 -17.41 32.26 -6.65
C ARG A 201 -17.88 31.80 -5.27
N GLN A 202 -18.47 32.68 -4.47
CA GLN A 202 -19.06 32.29 -3.18
C GLN A 202 -20.23 31.29 -3.31
N ARG A 203 -20.92 31.25 -4.47
CA ARG A 203 -21.95 30.22 -4.73
C ARG A 203 -21.36 28.83 -5.02
N CYS A 204 -20.10 28.73 -5.45
CA CYS A 204 -19.45 27.46 -5.81
C CYS A 204 -18.67 26.76 -4.68
N THR A 205 -18.53 27.37 -3.50
CA THR A 205 -17.94 26.71 -2.32
C THR A 205 -18.95 26.64 -1.18
N LYS A 206 -20.10 26.00 -1.41
CA LYS A 206 -20.96 25.59 -0.29
C LYS A 206 -20.21 24.53 0.52
N SER A 207 -19.95 24.81 1.79
CA SER A 207 -19.42 23.81 2.74
C SER A 207 -20.34 22.59 2.71
N LYS A 208 -19.82 21.45 2.24
CA LYS A 208 -20.58 20.19 2.20
C LYS A 208 -20.75 19.70 3.65
N ASN A 209 -21.97 19.32 4.04
CA ASN A 209 -22.21 18.65 5.31
C ASN A 209 -21.45 17.31 5.36
N PHE A 210 -21.09 16.83 6.56
CA PHE A 210 -20.35 15.57 6.77
C PHE A 210 -20.95 14.39 5.98
N VAL A 211 -22.27 14.24 5.99
CA VAL A 211 -22.99 13.19 5.24
C VAL A 211 -22.92 13.40 3.71
N GLN A 212 -22.88 14.65 3.25
CA GLN A 212 -22.71 14.98 1.83
C GLN A 212 -21.26 14.84 1.37
N LYS A 213 -20.29 14.91 2.29
CA LYS A 213 -18.87 14.59 2.06
C LYS A 213 -18.63 13.08 2.00
N MET A 214 -19.39 12.28 2.74
CA MET A 214 -19.36 10.80 2.68
C MET A 214 -20.07 10.20 1.45
N SER A 215 -20.42 11.01 0.45
CA SER A 215 -21.08 10.50 -0.75
C SER A 215 -20.09 9.69 -1.62
N LEU A 216 -20.36 8.39 -1.74
CA LEU A 216 -19.58 7.42 -2.54
C LEU A 216 -19.58 7.69 -4.05
N TRP A 217 -20.53 8.49 -4.53
CA TRP A 217 -20.72 8.74 -5.96
C TRP A 217 -20.66 10.24 -6.22
N GLN A 218 -19.47 10.71 -6.58
CA GLN A 218 -19.29 12.06 -7.08
C GLN A 218 -19.09 12.00 -8.61
N PRO A 219 -19.75 12.88 -9.38
CA PRO A 219 -19.44 13.01 -10.79
C PRO A 219 -17.99 13.50 -10.93
N SER A 220 -17.09 12.60 -11.30
CA SER A 220 -15.72 12.96 -11.60
C SER A 220 -15.70 13.84 -12.84
N LEU A 221 -15.00 14.98 -12.76
CA LEU A 221 -14.84 15.88 -13.89
C LEU A 221 -13.94 15.19 -14.94
N ASP A 222 -14.58 14.54 -15.92
CA ASP A 222 -14.03 14.14 -17.22
C ASP A 222 -12.58 13.60 -17.24
N GLN A 223 -12.29 12.61 -16.39
CA GLN A 223 -11.09 11.78 -16.55
C GLN A 223 -11.51 10.32 -16.69
N ARG A 224 -11.56 9.84 -17.95
CA ARG A 224 -11.70 8.41 -18.25
C ARG A 224 -10.59 7.65 -17.54
N MET A 225 -10.92 6.87 -16.49
CA MET A 225 -9.94 6.13 -15.69
C MET A 225 -9.04 5.23 -16.55
N SER A 226 -9.58 4.68 -17.64
CA SER A 226 -8.83 3.91 -18.63
C SER A 226 -7.73 4.73 -19.35
N ARG A 227 -8.01 5.99 -19.69
CA ARG A 227 -7.01 6.89 -20.28
C ARG A 227 -5.92 7.23 -19.28
N GLN A 228 -6.27 7.34 -18.00
CA GLN A 228 -5.31 7.60 -16.94
C GLN A 228 -4.41 6.38 -16.68
N ALA A 229 -4.98 5.18 -16.67
CA ALA A 229 -4.21 3.94 -16.60
C ALA A 229 -3.22 3.81 -17.77
N TRP A 230 -3.64 4.17 -18.99
CA TRP A 230 -2.75 4.16 -20.16
C TRP A 230 -1.61 5.18 -20.04
N ARG A 231 -1.87 6.36 -19.47
CA ARG A 231 -0.83 7.36 -19.19
C ARG A 231 0.19 6.88 -18.16
N CYS A 232 -0.22 6.09 -17.16
CA CYS A 232 0.72 5.49 -16.22
C CYS A 232 1.73 4.55 -16.92
N LEU A 233 1.30 3.84 -17.96
CA LEU A 233 2.19 3.03 -18.79
C LEU A 233 3.13 3.89 -19.65
N GLU A 234 2.65 5.03 -20.14
CA GLU A 234 3.48 5.97 -20.91
C GLU A 234 4.62 6.57 -20.05
N TYR A 235 4.35 6.89 -18.77
CA TYR A 235 5.39 7.36 -17.84
C TYR A 235 6.49 6.33 -17.56
N LEU A 236 6.24 5.02 -17.80
CA LEU A 236 7.30 4.01 -17.72
C LEU A 236 8.39 4.22 -18.78
N GLY A 237 8.12 4.98 -19.84
CA GLY A 237 9.13 5.32 -20.84
C GLY A 237 10.08 6.44 -20.41
N TRP A 238 9.82 7.11 -19.28
CA TRP A 238 10.64 8.23 -18.83
C TRP A 238 11.83 7.73 -18.00
N PRO A 239 13.08 8.12 -18.36
CA PRO A 239 14.29 7.53 -17.76
C PRO A 239 14.39 7.79 -16.26
N VAL A 240 13.93 8.96 -15.80
CA VAL A 240 13.90 9.32 -14.38
C VAL A 240 12.94 8.42 -13.59
N VAL A 241 11.78 8.09 -14.17
CA VAL A 241 10.80 7.18 -13.56
C VAL A 241 11.33 5.75 -13.51
N CYS A 242 11.97 5.28 -14.60
CA CYS A 242 12.63 3.97 -14.62
C CYS A 242 13.70 3.86 -13.55
N PHE A 243 14.57 4.87 -13.45
CA PHE A 243 15.66 4.90 -12.47
C PHE A 243 15.12 4.93 -11.03
N ALA A 244 14.16 5.81 -10.74
CA ALA A 244 13.57 5.90 -9.41
C ALA A 244 12.80 4.61 -9.04
N GLY A 245 12.09 4.02 -10.00
CA GLY A 245 11.41 2.73 -9.85
C GLY A 245 12.35 1.56 -9.62
N PHE A 246 13.45 1.48 -10.39
CA PHE A 246 14.48 0.45 -10.22
C PHE A 246 15.20 0.58 -8.87
N SER A 247 15.60 1.79 -8.50
CA SER A 247 16.21 2.09 -7.20
C SER A 247 15.27 1.67 -6.06
N TYR A 248 14.02 2.12 -6.09
CA TYR A 248 13.00 1.75 -5.10
C TYR A 248 12.82 0.23 -5.02
N GLY A 249 12.61 -0.42 -6.17
CA GLY A 249 12.39 -1.86 -6.27
C GLY A 249 13.57 -2.68 -5.74
N SER A 250 14.80 -2.29 -6.07
CA SER A 250 16.00 -3.01 -5.62
C SER A 250 16.12 -3.09 -4.11
N TYR A 251 15.79 -2.03 -3.36
CA TYR A 251 15.84 -2.07 -1.89
C TYR A 251 14.78 -3.02 -1.33
N LEU A 252 13.57 -2.99 -1.91
CA LEU A 252 12.45 -3.82 -1.47
C LEU A 252 12.67 -5.32 -1.77
N ILE A 253 13.32 -5.62 -2.90
CA ILE A 253 13.75 -6.97 -3.26
C ILE A 253 14.66 -7.57 -2.18
N TRP A 254 15.73 -6.86 -1.82
CA TRP A 254 16.70 -7.38 -0.86
C TRP A 254 16.09 -7.57 0.52
N PHE A 255 15.19 -6.66 0.92
CA PHE A 255 14.36 -6.85 2.11
C PHE A 255 13.53 -8.14 2.02
N ASN A 256 12.83 -8.38 0.91
CA ASN A 256 12.01 -9.58 0.74
C ASN A 256 12.84 -10.88 0.76
N VAL A 257 14.02 -10.88 0.14
CA VAL A 257 14.94 -12.03 0.16
C VAL A 257 15.41 -12.32 1.59
N THR A 258 15.82 -11.29 2.34
CA THR A 258 16.19 -11.46 3.76
C THR A 258 15.00 -11.94 4.58
N ASN A 259 13.79 -11.41 4.34
CA ASN A 259 12.58 -11.80 5.05
C ASN A 259 12.18 -13.27 4.80
N ALA A 260 12.29 -13.75 3.56
CA ALA A 260 11.99 -15.13 3.20
C ALA A 260 13.02 -16.12 3.78
N THR A 261 14.29 -15.72 3.84
CA THR A 261 15.38 -16.59 4.31
C THR A 261 15.62 -16.52 5.82
N ALA A 262 15.15 -15.47 6.52
CA ALA A 262 15.35 -15.28 7.96
C ALA A 262 14.88 -16.46 8.80
N SER A 263 13.67 -16.97 8.55
CA SER A 263 13.17 -18.12 9.28
C SER A 263 14.02 -19.37 9.03
N ILE A 264 14.39 -19.64 7.78
CA ILE A 264 15.15 -20.85 7.40
C ILE A 264 16.57 -20.82 7.99
N ILE A 265 17.25 -19.67 7.93
CA ILE A 265 18.65 -19.54 8.41
C ILE A 265 18.70 -19.56 9.94
N LEU A 266 17.82 -18.81 10.62
CA LEU A 266 17.85 -18.70 12.09
C LEU A 266 17.26 -19.93 12.80
N SER A 267 16.31 -20.64 12.18
CA SER A 267 15.79 -21.90 12.71
C SER A 267 16.58 -23.14 12.27
N GLY A 268 17.49 -22.98 11.31
CA GLY A 268 18.34 -24.06 10.79
C GLY A 268 19.33 -24.63 11.82
N SER A 269 19.95 -25.75 11.44
CA SER A 269 20.94 -26.46 12.27
C SER A 269 22.19 -25.61 12.50
N GLY A 270 22.20 -24.87 13.61
CA GLY A 270 23.28 -23.96 14.02
C GLY A 270 22.86 -23.03 15.15
N TYR A 271 21.72 -22.34 14.98
CA TYR A 271 21.18 -21.39 15.98
C TYR A 271 19.91 -21.89 16.67
N ASN A 272 19.12 -22.75 16.00
CA ASN A 272 17.89 -23.35 16.54
C ASN A 272 16.94 -22.33 17.22
N PHE A 273 16.73 -21.17 16.60
CA PHE A 273 15.83 -20.18 17.16
C PHE A 273 14.37 -20.64 17.06
N LYS A 274 13.66 -20.53 18.18
CA LYS A 274 12.20 -20.70 18.21
C LYS A 274 11.51 -19.60 17.38
N PRO A 275 10.26 -19.82 16.91
CA PRO A 275 9.52 -18.82 16.14
C PRO A 275 9.43 -17.44 16.82
N SER A 276 9.29 -17.38 18.16
CA SER A 276 9.33 -16.11 18.91
C SER A 276 10.67 -15.40 18.79
N MET A 277 11.79 -16.12 18.87
CA MET A 277 13.14 -15.57 18.76
C MET A 277 13.46 -15.09 17.35
N VAL A 278 12.97 -15.80 16.33
CA VAL A 278 13.04 -15.33 14.93
C VAL A 278 12.22 -14.05 14.78
N GLY A 279 11.00 -13.99 15.30
CA GLY A 279 10.20 -12.77 15.34
C GLY A 279 10.91 -11.61 16.06
N LEU A 280 11.58 -11.88 17.18
CA LEU A 280 12.30 -10.88 17.96
C LEU A 280 13.48 -10.26 17.19
N SER A 281 14.10 -11.00 16.27
CA SER A 281 15.21 -10.48 15.45
C SER A 281 14.80 -9.26 14.60
N TYR A 282 13.53 -9.17 14.23
CA TYR A 282 12.97 -8.03 13.48
C TYR A 282 12.90 -6.75 14.30
N LEU A 283 13.04 -6.80 15.63
CA LEU A 283 13.19 -5.57 16.44
C LEU A 283 14.42 -4.76 16.03
N SER A 284 15.49 -5.42 15.57
CA SER A 284 16.66 -4.72 15.02
C SER A 284 16.32 -4.01 13.71
N CYS A 285 15.48 -4.60 12.87
CA CYS A 285 14.97 -3.94 11.68
C CYS A 285 14.10 -2.72 12.01
N CYS A 286 13.25 -2.83 13.05
CA CYS A 286 12.46 -1.69 13.54
C CYS A 286 13.38 -0.55 13.99
N PHE A 287 14.40 -0.87 14.79
CA PHE A 287 15.38 0.12 15.24
C PHE A 287 16.15 0.74 14.06
N GLY A 288 16.63 -0.08 13.14
CA GLY A 288 17.32 0.36 11.92
C GLY A 288 16.46 1.27 11.06
N THR A 289 15.17 0.97 10.94
CA THR A 289 14.20 1.79 10.18
C THR A 289 13.95 3.15 10.82
N VAL A 290 13.81 3.18 12.15
CA VAL A 290 13.63 4.44 12.91
C VAL A 290 14.87 5.32 12.75
N VAL A 291 16.06 4.76 12.96
CA VAL A 291 17.32 5.47 12.78
C VAL A 291 17.49 5.93 11.32
N GLY A 292 17.25 5.03 10.37
CA GLY A 292 17.35 5.29 8.94
C GLY A 292 16.44 6.41 8.48
N SER A 293 15.18 6.43 8.94
CA SER A 293 14.22 7.48 8.56
C SER A 293 14.56 8.84 9.16
N LEU A 294 14.98 8.87 10.45
CA LEU A 294 15.40 10.10 11.11
C LEU A 294 16.65 10.71 10.46
N VAL A 295 17.63 9.85 10.13
CA VAL A 295 18.86 10.25 9.46
C VAL A 295 18.56 10.67 8.03
N SER A 296 17.77 9.90 7.26
CA SER A 296 17.44 10.18 5.86
C SER A 296 16.87 11.58 5.67
N GLY A 297 15.83 11.93 6.43
CA GLY A 297 15.17 13.23 6.30
C GLY A 297 16.12 14.39 6.60
N ARG A 298 16.81 14.36 7.74
CA ARG A 298 17.72 15.45 8.14
C ARG A 298 18.95 15.53 7.24
N MET A 299 19.51 14.39 6.83
CA MET A 299 20.69 14.32 5.99
C MET A 299 20.39 14.82 4.56
N SER A 300 19.26 14.41 3.98
CA SER A 300 18.82 14.85 2.65
C SER A 300 18.66 16.36 2.58
N ASP A 301 17.93 16.95 3.54
CA ASP A 301 17.67 18.39 3.56
C ASP A 301 18.95 19.19 3.84
N TRP A 302 19.75 18.75 4.82
CA TRP A 302 21.02 19.40 5.14
C TRP A 302 21.99 19.40 3.95
N LEU A 303 22.13 18.27 3.27
CA LEU A 303 23.03 18.15 2.13
C LEU A 303 22.56 18.99 0.95
N THR A 304 21.25 18.98 0.67
CA THR A 304 20.65 19.80 -0.40
C THR A 304 20.90 21.28 -0.16
N ILE A 305 20.67 21.78 1.07
CA ILE A 305 20.93 23.19 1.42
C ILE A 305 22.42 23.53 1.33
N LYS A 306 23.29 22.61 1.75
CA LYS A 306 24.74 22.81 1.70
C LYS A 306 25.26 22.90 0.26
N LEU A 307 24.79 22.03 -0.64
CA LEU A 307 25.15 22.04 -2.05
C LEU A 307 24.54 23.24 -2.78
N ALA A 308 23.27 23.59 -2.50
CA ALA A 308 22.62 24.76 -3.08
C ALA A 308 23.34 26.08 -2.70
N ARG A 309 23.80 26.22 -1.44
CA ARG A 309 24.63 27.38 -1.04
C ARG A 309 25.96 27.44 -1.77
N ARG A 310 26.55 26.28 -2.10
CA ARG A 310 27.79 26.21 -2.88
C ARG A 310 27.55 26.48 -4.36
N ASN A 311 26.34 26.26 -4.87
CA ASN A 311 25.97 26.41 -6.28
C ASN A 311 25.15 27.70 -6.55
N ASN A 312 25.58 28.84 -5.98
CA ASN A 312 24.96 30.15 -6.17
C ASN A 312 23.43 30.22 -5.87
N GLY A 313 22.93 29.35 -4.99
CA GLY A 313 21.52 29.33 -4.59
C GLY A 313 20.59 28.53 -5.50
N VAL A 314 21.12 27.86 -6.53
CA VAL A 314 20.33 26.98 -7.41
C VAL A 314 20.25 25.58 -6.80
N MET A 315 19.02 25.07 -6.61
CA MET A 315 18.78 23.71 -6.13
C MET A 315 18.49 22.80 -7.32
N GLU A 316 19.45 21.94 -7.66
CA GLU A 316 19.24 20.86 -8.62
C GLU A 316 18.68 19.63 -7.91
N ALA A 317 17.77 18.91 -8.57
CA ALA A 317 17.18 17.67 -8.02
C ALA A 317 18.25 16.59 -7.74
N GLU A 318 19.37 16.62 -8.49
CA GLU A 318 20.48 15.67 -8.35
C GLU A 318 21.21 15.75 -7.00
N HIS A 319 21.14 16.89 -6.30
CA HIS A 319 21.76 17.02 -4.99
C HIS A 319 21.17 16.05 -3.96
N ARG A 320 19.94 15.56 -4.18
CA ARG A 320 19.29 14.54 -3.35
C ARG A 320 19.80 13.12 -3.59
N LEU A 321 20.50 12.86 -4.68
CA LEU A 321 21.04 11.52 -4.99
C LEU A 321 22.32 11.21 -4.24
N TRP A 322 23.05 12.20 -3.75
CA TRP A 322 24.31 11.98 -3.04
C TRP A 322 24.23 11.05 -1.81
N PRO A 323 23.22 11.13 -0.93
CA PRO A 323 23.10 10.21 0.18
C PRO A 323 22.87 8.74 -0.25
N LEU A 324 22.42 8.51 -1.50
CA LEU A 324 22.30 7.17 -2.08
C LEU A 324 23.67 6.47 -2.20
N MET A 325 24.77 7.21 -2.30
CA MET A 325 26.13 6.64 -2.30
C MET A 325 26.44 5.87 -1.01
N ILE A 326 25.85 6.28 0.12
CA ILE A 326 26.00 5.56 1.40
C ILE A 326 25.26 4.22 1.31
N CYS A 327 24.05 4.21 0.74
CA CYS A 327 23.27 2.99 0.54
C CYS A 327 23.95 1.99 -0.40
N VAL A 328 24.66 2.47 -1.43
CA VAL A 328 25.43 1.63 -2.36
C VAL A 328 26.51 0.83 -1.65
N VAL A 329 27.08 1.33 -0.56
CA VAL A 329 28.06 0.59 0.25
C VAL A 329 27.38 -0.23 1.36
N LEU A 330 26.36 0.34 1.99
CA LEU A 330 25.70 -0.27 3.14
C LEU A 330 24.92 -1.54 2.75
N VAL A 331 24.20 -1.53 1.63
CA VAL A 331 23.38 -2.68 1.19
C VAL A 331 24.22 -3.92 0.89
N PRO A 332 25.27 -3.86 0.03
CA PRO A 332 26.13 -5.00 -0.20
C PRO A 332 26.82 -5.49 1.07
N THR A 333 27.25 -4.57 1.95
CA THR A 333 27.88 -4.95 3.22
C THR A 333 26.93 -5.76 4.10
N SER A 334 25.67 -5.33 4.23
CA SER A 334 24.64 -6.06 4.97
C SER A 334 24.31 -7.41 4.34
N LEU A 335 24.23 -7.49 3.01
CA LEU A 335 23.94 -8.73 2.29
C LEU A 335 25.08 -9.73 2.36
N LEU A 336 26.33 -9.27 2.24
CA LEU A 336 27.51 -10.12 2.39
C LEU A 336 27.60 -10.69 3.81
N LEU A 337 27.34 -9.84 4.82
CA LEU A 337 27.32 -10.29 6.20
C LEU A 337 26.19 -11.30 6.46
N TRP A 338 25.03 -11.15 5.81
CA TRP A 338 23.93 -12.10 5.88
C TRP A 338 24.25 -13.43 5.18
N GLY A 339 24.70 -13.39 3.92
CA GLY A 339 24.95 -14.57 3.11
C GLY A 339 26.19 -15.35 3.55
N VAL A 340 27.35 -14.69 3.59
CA VAL A 340 28.62 -15.34 4.00
C VAL A 340 28.60 -15.69 5.48
N GLY A 341 27.96 -14.84 6.30
CA GLY A 341 27.78 -15.12 7.72
C GLY A 341 27.02 -16.42 7.96
N ALA A 342 25.98 -16.70 7.16
CA ALA A 342 25.17 -17.92 7.27
C ALA A 342 25.99 -19.17 6.95
N GLN A 343 26.87 -19.11 5.95
CA GLN A 343 27.72 -20.24 5.58
C GLN A 343 28.83 -20.51 6.60
N GLN A 344 29.42 -19.46 7.19
CA GLN A 344 30.53 -19.60 8.14
C GLN A 344 30.07 -19.86 9.58
N GLY A 345 28.77 -19.87 9.88
CA GLY A 345 28.26 -20.09 11.23
C GLY A 345 28.66 -18.97 12.21
N VAL A 346 28.68 -17.72 11.75
CA VAL A 346 29.10 -16.55 12.55
C VAL A 346 28.13 -16.29 13.70
N HIS A 347 28.59 -15.74 14.84
CA HIS A 347 27.72 -15.48 15.98
C HIS A 347 26.41 -14.73 15.60
N TRP A 348 25.27 -15.12 16.19
CA TRP A 348 23.93 -14.65 15.80
C TRP A 348 23.79 -13.12 15.77
N PHE A 349 24.56 -12.44 16.61
CA PHE A 349 24.61 -10.97 16.70
C PHE A 349 24.87 -10.30 15.35
N PHE A 350 25.73 -10.88 14.52
CA PHE A 350 26.07 -10.29 13.22
C PHE A 350 24.87 -10.33 12.27
N PHE A 351 24.05 -11.38 12.27
CA PHE A 351 22.80 -11.41 11.49
C PHE A 351 21.82 -10.32 11.92
N ILE A 352 21.68 -10.12 13.23
CA ILE A 352 20.79 -9.08 13.77
C ILE A 352 21.30 -7.68 13.39
N LEU A 353 22.62 -7.48 13.38
CA LEU A 353 23.23 -6.23 12.91
C LEU A 353 23.01 -6.03 11.40
N ALA A 354 23.21 -7.06 10.58
CA ALA A 354 22.95 -7.01 9.14
C ALA A 354 21.48 -6.69 8.82
N MET A 355 20.54 -7.33 9.52
CA MET A 355 19.11 -7.06 9.36
C MET A 355 18.77 -5.60 9.70
N GLY A 356 19.28 -5.09 10.82
CA GLY A 356 19.10 -3.69 11.21
C GLY A 356 19.72 -2.71 10.22
N ALA A 357 20.95 -2.98 9.75
CA ALA A 357 21.63 -2.15 8.76
C ALA A 357 20.92 -2.17 7.40
N LEU A 358 20.48 -3.34 6.92
CA LEU A 358 19.71 -3.46 5.69
C LEU A 358 18.38 -2.70 5.79
N ALA A 359 17.67 -2.81 6.91
CA ALA A 359 16.43 -2.07 7.16
C ALA A 359 16.65 -0.55 7.15
N ALA A 360 17.75 -0.07 7.75
CA ALA A 360 18.12 1.34 7.71
C ALA A 360 18.39 1.82 6.27
N ALA A 361 19.18 1.07 5.49
CA ALA A 361 19.41 1.39 4.07
C ALA A 361 18.12 1.39 3.27
N CYS A 362 17.23 0.43 3.52
CA CYS A 362 15.95 0.32 2.83
C CYS A 362 15.09 1.57 3.07
N ALA A 363 14.97 2.02 4.33
CA ALA A 363 14.23 3.24 4.67
C ALA A 363 14.82 4.51 4.03
N ILE A 364 16.16 4.63 4.02
CA ILE A 364 16.86 5.76 3.39
C ILE A 364 16.66 5.74 1.86
N GLY A 365 16.86 4.58 1.22
CA GLY A 365 16.75 4.43 -0.23
C GLY A 365 15.34 4.68 -0.78
N LEU A 366 14.32 4.21 -0.06
CA LEU A 366 12.90 4.42 -0.40
C LEU A 366 12.55 5.91 -0.41
N THR A 367 12.88 6.59 0.68
CA THR A 367 12.53 8.01 0.88
C THR A 367 13.22 8.90 -0.15
N ILE A 368 14.50 8.68 -0.40
CA ILE A 368 15.27 9.46 -1.40
C ILE A 368 14.73 9.24 -2.81
N SER A 369 14.40 8.00 -3.19
CA SER A 369 13.95 7.69 -4.56
C SER A 369 12.60 8.35 -4.89
N ILE A 370 11.63 8.32 -3.95
CA ILE A 370 10.35 9.03 -4.11
C ILE A 370 10.59 10.55 -4.12
N ASN A 371 11.38 11.06 -3.18
CA ASN A 371 11.64 12.50 -3.07
C ASN A 371 12.34 13.06 -4.30
N TYR A 372 13.21 12.29 -4.94
CA TYR A 372 13.85 12.65 -6.21
C TYR A 372 12.81 12.75 -7.34
N LEU A 373 11.91 11.77 -7.47
CA LEU A 373 10.84 11.80 -8.48
C LEU A 373 9.94 13.04 -8.32
N ILE A 374 9.51 13.32 -7.09
CA ILE A 374 8.61 14.45 -6.79
C ILE A 374 9.27 15.77 -7.21
N ASP A 375 10.57 15.92 -6.95
CA ASP A 375 11.32 17.11 -7.32
C ASP A 375 11.54 17.24 -8.84
N CYS A 376 11.71 16.13 -9.56
CA CYS A 376 11.78 16.16 -11.02
C CYS A 376 10.44 16.51 -11.66
N TYR A 377 9.32 16.03 -11.09
CA TYR A 377 7.99 16.11 -11.71
C TYR A 377 6.90 16.66 -10.78
N HIS A 378 7.11 17.84 -10.20
CA HIS A 378 6.18 18.48 -9.25
C HIS A 378 4.70 18.53 -9.70
N GLY A 379 4.44 18.72 -11.00
CA GLY A 379 3.08 18.80 -11.56
C GLY A 379 2.45 17.46 -11.95
N LEU A 380 3.24 16.39 -12.03
CA LEU A 380 2.82 15.05 -12.47
C LEU A 380 3.12 13.96 -11.42
N ALA A 381 3.62 14.36 -10.24
CA ALA A 381 4.13 13.47 -9.20
C ALA A 381 3.13 12.37 -8.81
N GLY A 382 1.84 12.71 -8.65
CA GLY A 382 0.82 11.72 -8.28
C GLY A 382 0.72 10.55 -9.26
N ASN A 383 0.76 10.82 -10.57
CA ASN A 383 0.68 9.78 -11.60
C ASN A 383 2.01 9.04 -11.79
N ALA A 384 3.13 9.76 -11.65
CA ALA A 384 4.46 9.17 -11.76
C ALA A 384 4.78 8.22 -10.59
N ILE A 385 4.26 8.51 -9.38
CA ILE A 385 4.36 7.61 -8.21
C ILE A 385 3.69 6.26 -8.53
N VAL A 386 2.49 6.27 -9.11
CA VAL A 386 1.80 5.02 -9.51
C VAL A 386 2.65 4.19 -10.47
N SER A 387 3.37 4.81 -11.40
CA SER A 387 4.30 4.11 -12.30
C SER A 387 5.51 3.51 -11.57
N ILE A 388 6.05 4.19 -10.55
CA ILE A 388 7.09 3.62 -9.67
C ILE A 388 6.57 2.38 -8.92
N ILE A 389 5.34 2.46 -8.39
CA ILE A 389 4.70 1.34 -7.68
C ILE A 389 4.54 0.13 -8.60
N LEU A 390 4.21 0.36 -9.88
CA LEU A 390 4.13 -0.72 -10.86
C LEU A 390 5.51 -1.38 -11.05
N ILE A 391 6.56 -0.59 -11.27
CA ILE A 391 7.93 -1.10 -11.46
C ILE A 391 8.40 -1.90 -10.24
N ARG A 392 8.25 -1.36 -9.02
CA ARG A 392 8.69 -2.06 -7.80
C ARG A 392 7.96 -3.38 -7.60
N ASN A 393 6.64 -3.42 -7.87
CA ASN A 393 5.82 -4.60 -7.64
C ASN A 393 6.11 -5.68 -8.69
N THR A 394 6.33 -5.29 -9.95
CA THR A 394 6.80 -6.23 -10.99
C THR A 394 8.16 -6.82 -10.66
N MET A 395 9.10 -6.00 -10.16
CA MET A 395 10.41 -6.47 -9.73
C MET A 395 10.32 -7.42 -8.53
N SER A 396 9.52 -7.07 -7.53
CA SER A 396 9.29 -7.95 -6.38
C SER A 396 8.64 -9.27 -6.79
N PHE A 397 7.69 -9.24 -7.72
CA PHE A 397 7.06 -10.47 -8.25
C PHE A 397 8.10 -11.36 -8.94
N ALA A 398 8.94 -10.78 -9.81
CA ALA A 398 9.94 -11.53 -10.56
C ALA A 398 10.91 -12.31 -9.66
N ILE A 399 11.33 -11.72 -8.53
CA ILE A 399 12.31 -12.35 -7.62
C ILE A 399 11.65 -13.24 -6.56
N SER A 400 10.39 -12.98 -6.20
CA SER A 400 9.67 -13.89 -5.31
C SER A 400 9.26 -15.19 -6.00
N TYR A 401 9.09 -15.19 -7.33
CA TYR A 401 8.69 -16.37 -8.10
C TYR A 401 9.84 -17.11 -8.79
N GLY A 402 10.89 -16.40 -9.19
CA GLY A 402 12.08 -16.97 -9.84
C GLY A 402 13.19 -17.24 -8.85
#